data_AF-A0A350MP76-F1
#
_entry.id   AF-A0A350MP76-F1
#
_cell.length_a   1.000
_cell.length_b   1.000
_cell.length_c   1.000
_cell.angle_alpha   90.00
_cell.angle_beta   90.00
_cell.angle_gamma   90.00
#
_symmetry.space_group_name_H-M   'P 1'
#
loop_
_entity.id
_entity.type
_entity.pdbx_description
1 polymer ?
#
loop_
_entity_poly.entity_id
_entity_poly.type
_entity_poly.pdbx_seq_one_letter_code
_entity_poly.pdbx_strand_id
1 'polypeptide(L)'
;MKYQNIREEELKNKVAQDYFWLYDCTKIIGNVDFCVCMYQSQKELFEQESLLWAEAKKGSSDIYYSLTQLILTIGKARTFDKYLPPAMLGAFDGEKIAFIPYNDIHEVFYINDFNWNVTPSNYATKEFKLIYEKVKAVIDRKALLFNFLNDDRELKQFIRRNFIVGKFGLTKTRIDKNN
;
A
#
# COMPACT_ATOMS: atom_id res chain seq x y z
N MET A 1 -8.78 -15.90 -8.73
CA MET A 1 -7.47 -15.43 -8.24
C MET A 1 -6.41 -15.57 -9.33
N LYS A 2 -5.64 -14.51 -9.64
CA LYS A 2 -4.61 -14.51 -10.70
C LYS A 2 -3.37 -15.32 -10.32
N TYR A 3 -2.89 -15.15 -9.10
CA TYR A 3 -1.69 -15.82 -8.59
C TYR A 3 -2.07 -16.90 -7.57
N GLN A 4 -1.97 -18.17 -7.95
CA GLN A 4 -2.41 -19.31 -7.13
C GLN A 4 -1.24 -20.19 -6.70
N ASN A 5 -1.28 -20.67 -5.45
CA ASN A 5 -0.32 -21.63 -4.89
C ASN A 5 1.15 -21.21 -4.94
N ILE A 6 1.41 -19.90 -4.91
CA ILE A 6 2.77 -19.35 -4.85
C ILE A 6 3.11 -18.82 -3.46
N ARG A 7 4.41 -18.71 -3.17
CA ARG A 7 4.90 -18.08 -1.94
C ARG A 7 4.68 -16.56 -1.98
N GLU A 8 4.60 -15.93 -0.81
CA GLU A 8 4.41 -14.48 -0.71
C GLU A 8 5.55 -13.70 -1.39
N GLU A 9 6.80 -14.14 -1.26
CA GLU A 9 7.94 -13.54 -1.96
C GLU A 9 7.84 -13.68 -3.49
N GLU A 10 7.33 -14.80 -3.98
CA GLU A 10 7.07 -14.97 -5.42
C GLU A 10 5.93 -14.05 -5.89
N LEU A 11 4.89 -13.87 -5.07
CA LEU A 11 3.80 -12.96 -5.33
C LEU A 11 4.30 -11.51 -5.45
N LYS A 12 5.14 -11.05 -4.51
CA LYS A 12 5.77 -9.72 -4.55
C LYS A 12 6.51 -9.50 -5.87
N ASN A 13 7.32 -10.48 -6.29
CA ASN A 13 8.07 -10.41 -7.55
C ASN A 13 7.15 -10.37 -8.79
N LYS A 14 6.08 -11.17 -8.82
CA LYS A 14 5.13 -11.16 -9.95
C LYS A 14 4.34 -9.86 -10.02
N VAL A 15 3.91 -9.30 -8.89
CA VAL A 15 3.21 -8.00 -8.86
C VAL A 15 4.15 -6.88 -9.31
N ALA A 16 5.42 -6.90 -8.87
CA ALA A 16 6.44 -5.97 -9.37
C ALA A 16 6.58 -6.07 -10.89
N GLN A 17 6.74 -7.27 -11.43
CA GLN A 17 6.92 -7.49 -12.87
C GLN A 17 5.68 -7.12 -13.70
N ASP A 18 4.48 -7.47 -13.24
CA ASP A 18 3.27 -7.30 -14.03
C ASP A 18 2.76 -5.85 -14.03
N TYR A 19 2.95 -5.14 -12.93
CA TYR A 19 2.31 -3.84 -12.70
C TYR A 19 3.28 -2.68 -12.45
N PHE A 20 4.47 -2.97 -11.93
CA PHE A 20 5.44 -1.95 -11.51
C PHE A 20 6.82 -2.10 -12.17
N TRP A 21 6.93 -2.76 -13.33
CA TRP A 21 8.22 -3.05 -13.97
C TRP A 21 9.03 -1.82 -14.40
N LEU A 22 8.38 -0.65 -14.49
CA LEU A 22 9.04 0.63 -14.77
C LEU A 22 9.62 1.31 -13.51
N TYR A 23 9.45 0.70 -12.34
CA TYR A 23 9.82 1.25 -11.05
C TYR A 23 10.81 0.32 -10.32
N ASP A 24 11.55 0.88 -9.37
CA ASP A 24 12.38 0.10 -8.46
C ASP A 24 11.53 -0.50 -7.34
N CYS A 25 11.34 -1.82 -7.37
CA CYS A 25 10.64 -2.57 -6.32
C CYS A 25 11.59 -3.37 -5.41
N THR A 26 12.90 -3.12 -5.49
CA THR A 26 13.92 -3.93 -4.79
C THR A 26 14.27 -3.39 -3.40
N LYS A 27 13.81 -2.17 -3.09
CA LYS A 27 14.12 -1.48 -1.84
C LYS A 27 13.35 -2.06 -0.67
N ILE A 28 14.07 -2.28 0.43
CA ILE A 28 13.51 -2.73 1.70
C ILE A 28 13.35 -1.50 2.60
N ILE A 29 12.11 -1.20 3.01
CA ILE A 29 11.79 -0.06 3.87
C ILE A 29 11.29 -0.57 5.22
N GLY A 30 12.18 -0.60 6.22
CA GLY A 30 11.87 -1.16 7.52
C GLY A 30 11.32 -2.59 7.41
N ASN A 31 10.13 -2.81 7.97
CA ASN A 31 9.42 -4.10 7.91
C ASN A 31 8.23 -4.09 6.94
N VAL A 32 8.20 -3.14 6.00
CA VAL A 32 7.19 -3.13 4.93
C VAL A 32 7.50 -4.25 3.94
N ASP A 33 6.47 -4.97 3.50
CA ASP A 33 6.60 -6.10 2.59
C ASP A 33 7.02 -5.72 1.17
N PHE A 34 6.63 -4.54 0.69
CA PHE A 34 6.81 -4.10 -0.68
C PHE A 34 6.98 -2.57 -0.79
N CYS A 35 8.09 -2.08 -1.35
CA CYS A 35 8.21 -0.69 -1.85
C CYS A 35 8.01 -0.65 -3.35
N VAL A 36 7.33 0.39 -3.85
CA VAL A 36 7.54 0.90 -5.20
C VAL A 36 8.21 2.27 -5.08
N CYS A 37 9.38 2.39 -5.66
CA CYS A 37 10.25 3.54 -5.56
C CYS A 37 10.68 3.94 -7.01
N MET A 38 11.00 5.21 -7.29
CA MET A 38 11.51 5.58 -8.64
C MET A 38 12.97 5.13 -8.80
N TYR A 39 13.39 4.72 -10.00
CA TYR A 39 14.82 4.50 -10.25
C TYR A 39 15.59 5.82 -10.06
N GLN A 40 16.64 5.80 -9.24
CA GLN A 40 17.50 6.97 -9.07
C GLN A 40 18.14 7.35 -10.40
N SER A 41 17.94 8.60 -10.84
CA SER A 41 18.83 9.19 -11.83
C SER A 41 20.12 9.63 -11.13
N GLN A 42 21.29 9.41 -11.74
CA GLN A 42 22.61 9.69 -11.16
C GLN A 42 22.83 11.16 -10.72
N LYS A 43 21.89 12.07 -10.95
CA LYS A 43 22.02 13.51 -10.68
C LYS A 43 21.29 14.01 -9.43
N GLU A 44 20.49 13.19 -8.75
CA GLU A 44 19.75 13.65 -7.57
C GLU A 44 20.26 12.93 -6.31
N LEU A 45 21.04 13.67 -5.51
CA LEU A 45 21.48 13.30 -4.16
C LEU A 45 20.33 13.29 -3.13
N PHE A 46 19.09 13.48 -3.56
CA PHE A 46 17.93 13.53 -2.68
C PHE A 46 17.42 12.13 -2.35
N GLU A 47 16.85 11.98 -1.16
CA GLU A 47 16.21 10.76 -0.68
C GLU A 47 15.24 10.23 -1.73
N GLN A 48 15.44 8.97 -2.15
CA GLN A 48 14.66 8.33 -3.19
C GLN A 48 13.17 8.28 -2.77
N GLU A 49 12.31 8.97 -3.52
CA GLU A 49 10.88 9.10 -3.22
C GLU A 49 10.20 7.73 -3.35
N SER A 50 9.71 7.19 -2.22
CA SER A 50 8.81 6.04 -2.23
C SER A 50 7.46 6.48 -2.81
N LEU A 51 6.89 5.70 -3.73
CA LEU A 51 5.56 5.94 -4.28
C LEU A 51 4.49 5.10 -3.58
N LEU A 52 4.86 3.88 -3.17
CA LEU A 52 3.98 2.95 -2.46
C LEU A 52 4.74 2.17 -1.41
N TRP A 53 4.14 2.06 -0.22
CA TRP A 53 4.43 1.01 0.75
C TRP A 53 3.23 0.08 0.83
N ALA A 54 3.45 -1.23 0.77
CA ALA A 54 2.36 -2.19 0.81
C ALA A 54 2.65 -3.41 1.68
N GLU A 55 1.58 -3.98 2.24
CA GLU A 55 1.56 -5.33 2.85
C GLU A 55 1.22 -6.36 1.76
N ALA A 56 1.92 -7.49 1.76
CA ALA A 56 1.62 -8.61 0.87
C ALA A 56 1.03 -9.78 1.68
N LYS A 57 0.08 -10.51 1.09
CA LYS A 57 -0.41 -11.77 1.65
C LYS A 57 -0.52 -12.84 0.59
N LYS A 58 -0.03 -14.05 0.89
CA LYS A 58 -0.29 -15.22 0.04
C LYS A 58 -1.79 -15.54 -0.05
N GLY A 59 -2.22 -16.13 -1.17
CA GLY A 59 -3.60 -16.60 -1.34
C GLY A 59 -4.59 -15.44 -1.48
N SER A 60 -5.84 -15.63 -1.05
CA SER A 60 -6.81 -14.53 -0.91
C SER A 60 -6.93 -14.19 0.57
N SER A 61 -6.83 -12.90 0.91
CA SER A 61 -6.84 -12.40 2.28
C SER A 61 -7.87 -11.27 2.48
N ASP A 62 -8.14 -10.96 3.75
CA ASP A 62 -8.85 -9.73 4.10
C ASP A 62 -7.92 -8.53 3.86
N ILE A 63 -8.29 -7.71 2.88
CA ILE A 63 -7.47 -6.58 2.46
C ILE A 63 -7.45 -5.46 3.50
N TYR A 64 -8.53 -5.31 4.27
CA TYR A 64 -8.61 -4.35 5.36
C TYR A 64 -7.65 -4.75 6.47
N TYR A 65 -7.60 -6.05 6.81
CA TYR A 65 -6.64 -6.54 7.82
C TYR A 65 -5.20 -6.33 7.38
N SER A 66 -4.92 -6.56 6.09
CA SER A 66 -3.57 -6.37 5.53
C SER A 66 -3.14 -4.89 5.55
N LEU A 67 -4.06 -3.96 5.23
CA LEU A 67 -3.80 -2.52 5.35
C LEU A 67 -3.66 -2.07 6.81
N THR A 68 -4.45 -2.62 7.72
CA THR A 68 -4.31 -2.39 9.17
C THR A 68 -2.95 -2.87 9.68
N GLN A 69 -2.50 -4.05 9.24
CA GLN A 69 -1.17 -4.59 9.54
C GLN A 69 -0.08 -3.63 9.07
N LEU A 70 -0.16 -3.14 7.83
CA LEU A 70 0.80 -2.18 7.30
C LEU A 70 0.91 -0.93 8.18
N ILE A 71 -0.22 -0.33 8.55
CA ILE A 71 -0.26 0.90 9.36
C ILE A 71 0.33 0.65 10.76
N LEU A 72 -0.02 -0.46 11.40
CA LEU A 72 0.58 -0.84 12.68
C LEU A 72 2.08 -1.07 12.56
N THR A 73 2.54 -1.72 11.48
CA THR A 73 3.96 -1.95 11.19
C THR A 73 4.72 -0.62 11.02
N ILE A 74 4.17 0.31 10.23
CA ILE A 74 4.75 1.65 10.00
C ILE A 74 4.84 2.44 11.31
N GLY A 75 3.74 2.49 12.09
CA GLY A 75 3.69 3.26 13.32
C GLY A 75 4.57 2.68 14.42
N LYS A 76 4.63 1.36 14.55
CA LYS A 76 5.54 0.65 15.48
C LYS A 76 7.01 0.95 15.19
N ALA A 77 7.39 0.94 13.92
CA ALA A 77 8.78 1.18 13.50
C ALA A 77 9.14 2.66 13.39
N ARG A 78 8.15 3.56 13.52
CA ARG A 78 8.24 5.00 13.22
C ARG A 78 8.87 5.24 11.84
N THR A 79 8.44 4.47 10.84
CA THR A 79 9.07 4.47 9.50
C THR A 79 9.09 5.86 8.87
N PHE A 80 8.04 6.66 9.10
CA PHE A 80 7.92 8.03 8.60
C PHE A 80 8.89 9.04 9.23
N ASP A 81 9.57 8.71 10.34
CA ASP A 81 10.65 9.56 10.89
C ASP A 81 12.00 9.27 10.19
N LYS A 82 12.10 8.16 9.48
CA LYS A 82 13.36 7.65 8.87
C LYS A 82 13.36 7.71 7.35
N TYR A 83 12.18 7.72 6.75
CA TYR A 83 11.98 7.71 5.30
C TYR A 83 10.85 8.67 4.95
N LEU A 84 11.00 9.38 3.83
CA LEU A 84 9.93 10.20 3.28
C LEU A 84 8.67 9.33 3.06
N PRO A 85 7.50 9.73 3.61
CA PRO A 85 6.27 8.98 3.41
C PRO A 85 5.90 8.84 1.93
N PRO A 86 5.31 7.69 1.53
CA PRO A 86 4.94 7.47 0.15
C PRO A 86 3.67 8.24 -0.21
N ALA A 87 3.43 8.42 -1.51
CA ALA A 87 2.15 8.95 -2.00
C ALA A 87 0.96 8.05 -1.61
N MET A 88 1.16 6.74 -1.64
CA MET A 88 0.12 5.74 -1.40
C MET A 88 0.58 4.69 -0.37
N LEU A 89 -0.37 4.20 0.42
CA LEU A 89 -0.29 2.91 1.11
C LEU A 89 -1.10 1.88 0.34
N GLY A 90 -0.76 0.60 0.47
CA GLY A 90 -1.52 -0.46 -0.20
C GLY A 90 -1.47 -1.80 0.52
N ALA A 91 -2.27 -2.72 0.02
CA ALA A 91 -2.08 -4.13 0.29
C ALA A 91 -2.48 -4.93 -0.94
N PHE A 92 -1.86 -6.09 -1.11
CA PHE A 92 -2.25 -7.00 -2.17
C PHE A 92 -2.12 -8.46 -1.72
N ASP A 93 -2.89 -9.29 -2.40
CA ASP A 93 -2.82 -10.74 -2.27
C ASP A 93 -2.74 -11.39 -3.65
N GLY A 94 -3.04 -12.68 -3.79
CA GLY A 94 -3.03 -13.35 -5.10
C GLY A 94 -4.17 -12.92 -6.03
N GLU A 95 -5.19 -12.24 -5.51
CA GLU A 95 -6.46 -11.93 -6.18
C GLU A 95 -6.62 -10.46 -6.53
N LYS A 96 -6.21 -9.58 -5.62
CA LYS A 96 -6.53 -8.15 -5.71
C LYS A 96 -5.45 -7.29 -5.05
N ILE A 97 -5.46 -6.01 -5.41
CA ILE A 97 -4.66 -4.95 -4.81
C ILE A 97 -5.57 -3.77 -4.43
N ALA A 98 -5.32 -3.18 -3.28
CA ALA A 98 -5.99 -1.97 -2.82
C ALA A 98 -4.99 -0.87 -2.53
N PHE A 99 -5.40 0.37 -2.79
CA PHE A 99 -4.61 1.57 -2.49
C PHE A 99 -5.39 2.58 -1.64
N ILE A 100 -4.68 3.23 -0.71
CA ILE A 100 -5.14 4.35 0.10
C ILE A 100 -4.13 5.50 -0.04
N PRO A 101 -4.56 6.74 -0.34
CA PRO A 101 -3.66 7.89 -0.28
C PRO A 101 -3.10 8.08 1.12
N TYR A 102 -1.79 8.26 1.25
CA TYR A 102 -1.17 8.43 2.57
C TYR A 102 -1.81 9.58 3.37
N ASN A 103 -2.11 10.70 2.70
CA ASN A 103 -2.77 11.87 3.31
C ASN A 103 -4.17 11.59 3.87
N ASP A 104 -4.86 10.53 3.43
CA ASP A 104 -6.18 10.19 3.96
C ASP A 104 -6.10 9.41 5.28
N ILE A 105 -4.93 8.91 5.66
CA ILE A 105 -4.75 8.06 6.84
C ILE A 105 -3.60 8.51 7.76
N HIS A 106 -2.75 9.43 7.32
CA HIS A 106 -1.55 9.84 8.07
C HIS A 106 -1.82 10.35 9.49
N GLU A 107 -3.00 10.94 9.74
CA GLU A 107 -3.42 11.40 11.07
C GLU A 107 -3.40 10.27 12.12
N VAL A 108 -3.56 9.01 11.67
CA VAL A 108 -3.53 7.83 12.53
C VAL A 108 -2.21 7.68 13.26
N PHE A 109 -1.11 8.09 12.63
CA PHE A 109 0.23 7.99 13.22
C PHE A 109 0.47 8.96 14.38
N TYR A 110 -0.44 9.92 14.59
CA TYR A 110 -0.35 10.96 15.62
C TYR A 110 -1.46 10.85 16.69
N ILE A 111 -2.15 9.71 16.77
CA ILE A 111 -3.13 9.46 17.84
C ILE A 111 -2.39 9.40 19.19
N ASN A 112 -2.79 10.27 20.12
CA ASN A 112 -2.27 10.27 21.49
C ASN A 112 -2.64 8.98 22.24
N ASP A 113 -1.77 8.56 23.16
CA ASP A 113 -1.95 7.38 24.01
C ASP A 113 -2.20 6.05 23.26
N PHE A 114 -1.79 5.97 21.99
CA PHE A 114 -1.87 4.75 21.20
C PHE A 114 -0.68 3.82 21.48
N ASN A 115 -0.95 2.55 21.81
CA ASN A 115 0.10 1.57 22.03
C ASN A 115 0.60 0.96 20.71
N TRP A 116 1.63 1.58 20.12
CA TRP A 116 2.24 1.09 18.88
C TRP A 116 3.01 -0.23 19.02
N ASN A 117 3.21 -0.76 20.23
CA ASN A 117 4.01 -1.97 20.43
C ASN A 117 3.22 -3.27 20.19
N VAL A 118 1.90 -3.21 19.95
CA VAL A 118 1.09 -4.39 19.65
C VAL A 118 1.63 -5.15 18.43
N THR A 119 1.41 -6.47 18.41
CA THR A 119 1.75 -7.28 17.23
C THR A 119 0.76 -6.94 16.10
N PRO A 120 1.22 -6.51 14.91
CA PRO A 120 0.33 -6.11 13.82
C PRO A 120 -0.68 -7.19 13.40
N SER A 121 -0.33 -8.48 13.54
CA SER A 121 -1.20 -9.61 13.25
C SER A 121 -2.13 -10.04 14.39
N ASN A 122 -2.14 -9.32 15.53
CA ASN A 122 -3.07 -9.60 16.62
C ASN A 122 -4.38 -8.81 16.47
N TYR A 123 -5.33 -9.42 15.77
CA TYR A 123 -6.64 -8.85 15.45
C TYR A 123 -7.56 -8.62 16.66
N ALA A 124 -7.24 -9.19 17.83
CA ALA A 124 -8.06 -9.07 19.02
C ALA A 124 -7.84 -7.77 19.79
N THR A 125 -6.69 -7.10 19.58
CA THR A 125 -6.30 -5.89 20.32
C THR A 125 -7.23 -4.71 20.04
N LYS A 126 -7.37 -3.82 21.03
CA LYS A 126 -8.15 -2.57 20.86
C LYS A 126 -7.51 -1.67 19.81
N GLU A 127 -6.17 -1.67 19.74
CA GLU A 127 -5.36 -0.93 18.78
C GLU A 127 -5.66 -1.39 17.35
N PHE A 128 -5.63 -2.70 17.10
CA PHE A 128 -5.95 -3.23 15.79
C PHE A 128 -7.37 -2.86 15.37
N LYS A 129 -8.36 -3.06 16.25
CA LYS A 129 -9.76 -2.72 15.95
C LYS A 129 -9.94 -1.23 15.65
N LEU A 130 -9.29 -0.35 16.41
CA LEU A 130 -9.34 1.10 16.19
C LEU A 130 -8.78 1.47 14.80
N ILE A 131 -7.62 0.94 14.44
CA ILE A 131 -7.02 1.20 13.12
C ILE A 131 -7.85 0.58 12.01
N TYR A 132 -8.37 -0.63 12.21
CA TYR A 132 -9.25 -1.31 11.26
C TYR A 132 -10.49 -0.48 10.94
N GLU A 133 -11.20 0.05 11.94
CA GLU A 133 -12.38 0.89 11.69
C GLU A 133 -12.06 2.15 10.89
N LYS A 134 -10.92 2.79 11.16
CA LYS A 134 -10.46 3.95 10.38
C LYS A 134 -10.10 3.56 8.94
N VAL A 135 -9.34 2.48 8.77
CA VAL A 135 -8.97 1.94 7.46
C VAL A 135 -10.21 1.58 6.66
N LYS A 136 -11.16 0.88 7.26
CA LYS A 136 -12.43 0.51 6.65
C LYS A 136 -13.23 1.73 6.21
N ALA A 137 -13.37 2.73 7.08
CA ALA A 137 -14.07 3.98 6.75
C ALA A 137 -13.42 4.74 5.58
N VAL A 138 -12.08 4.73 5.49
CA VAL A 138 -11.35 5.32 4.35
C VAL A 138 -11.54 4.49 3.09
N ILE A 139 -11.43 3.17 3.19
CA ILE A 139 -11.54 2.27 2.04
C ILE A 139 -12.94 2.34 1.43
N ASP A 140 -13.99 2.22 2.25
CA ASP A 140 -15.38 2.25 1.80
C ASP A 140 -15.74 3.56 1.09
N ARG A 141 -15.05 4.66 1.40
CA ARG A 141 -15.29 5.99 0.80
C ARG A 141 -14.40 6.31 -0.39
N LYS A 142 -13.16 5.84 -0.39
CA LYS A 142 -12.08 6.39 -1.22
C LYS A 142 -11.10 5.37 -1.80
N ALA A 143 -11.04 4.15 -1.27
CA ALA A 143 -10.01 3.22 -1.74
C ALA A 143 -10.31 2.71 -3.13
N LEU A 144 -9.21 2.39 -3.80
CA LEU A 144 -9.19 1.91 -5.15
C LEU A 144 -8.79 0.43 -5.07
N LEU A 145 -9.81 -0.43 -5.08
CA LEU A 145 -9.68 -1.89 -5.08
C LEU A 145 -9.75 -2.40 -6.52
N PHE A 146 -8.75 -3.17 -6.92
CA PHE A 146 -8.64 -3.76 -8.25
C PHE A 146 -8.46 -5.26 -8.13
N ASN A 147 -9.35 -6.03 -8.75
CA ASN A 147 -9.15 -7.46 -8.96
C ASN A 147 -8.20 -7.66 -10.15
N PHE A 148 -7.14 -8.44 -9.99
CA PHE A 148 -6.12 -8.58 -11.04
C PHE A 148 -6.61 -9.22 -12.33
N LEU A 149 -7.70 -10.00 -12.30
CA LEU A 149 -8.28 -10.60 -13.49
C LEU A 149 -9.33 -9.69 -14.13
N ASN A 150 -10.18 -9.08 -13.31
CA ASN A 150 -11.33 -8.33 -13.82
C ASN A 150 -11.00 -6.87 -14.14
N ASP A 151 -10.02 -6.28 -13.44
CA ASP A 151 -9.69 -4.86 -13.50
C ASP A 151 -8.24 -4.61 -13.97
N ASP A 152 -7.62 -5.55 -14.71
CA ASP A 152 -6.21 -5.47 -15.11
C ASP A 152 -5.88 -4.19 -15.89
N ARG A 153 -6.77 -3.78 -16.79
CA ARG A 153 -6.58 -2.60 -17.64
C ARG A 153 -6.72 -1.32 -16.81
N GLU A 154 -7.72 -1.27 -15.96
CA GLU A 154 -8.02 -0.17 -15.04
C GLU A 154 -6.86 0.03 -14.07
N LEU A 155 -6.33 -1.06 -13.51
CA LEU A 155 -5.17 -1.05 -12.61
C LEU A 155 -3.92 -0.50 -13.31
N LYS A 156 -3.59 -0.98 -14.51
CA LYS A 156 -2.46 -0.46 -15.29
C LYS A 156 -2.60 1.04 -15.60
N GLN A 157 -3.81 1.47 -15.95
CA GLN A 157 -4.09 2.87 -16.21
C GLN A 157 -4.02 3.72 -14.94
N PHE A 158 -4.49 3.19 -13.81
CA PHE A 158 -4.40 3.82 -12.51
C PHE A 158 -2.94 4.06 -12.09
N ILE A 159 -2.10 3.03 -12.15
CA ILE A 159 -0.67 3.11 -11.81
C ILE A 159 0.01 4.17 -12.68
N ARG A 160 -0.14 4.09 -14.01
CA ARG A 160 0.46 5.05 -14.94
C ARG A 160 0.08 6.51 -14.66
N ARG A 161 -1.13 6.77 -14.14
CA ARG A 161 -1.62 8.14 -13.87
C ARG A 161 -1.19 8.70 -12.52
N ASN A 162 -1.01 7.83 -11.52
CA ASN A 162 -0.85 8.25 -10.12
C ASN A 162 0.54 7.97 -9.55
N PHE A 163 1.35 7.11 -10.18
CA PHE A 163 2.71 6.80 -9.77
C PHE A 163 3.70 7.59 -10.65
N ILE A 164 3.65 8.93 -10.54
CA ILE A 164 4.49 9.87 -11.30
C ILE A 164 5.22 10.78 -10.29
N VAL A 165 6.50 11.06 -10.54
CA VAL A 165 7.38 11.91 -9.72
C VAL A 165 6.76 13.30 -9.48
N GLY A 166 6.87 13.79 -8.24
CA GLY A 166 6.49 15.17 -7.87
C GLY A 166 4.98 15.41 -7.80
N LYS A 167 4.15 14.37 -7.93
CA LYS A 167 2.69 14.48 -7.84
C LYS A 167 2.20 14.08 -6.45
N PHE A 168 2.30 15.00 -5.48
CA PHE A 168 1.61 14.87 -4.20
C PHE A 168 0.10 15.07 -4.39
N GLY A 169 -0.61 13.99 -4.76
CA GLY A 169 -2.08 13.98 -4.84
C GLY A 169 -2.64 13.11 -5.95
N LEU A 170 -3.71 12.37 -5.64
CA LEU A 170 -4.48 11.60 -6.61
C LEU A 170 -4.98 12.51 -7.74
N THR A 171 -4.71 12.13 -8.99
CA THR A 171 -5.56 12.58 -10.10
C THR A 171 -6.91 11.92 -9.91
N LYS A 172 -7.88 12.64 -9.31
CA LYS A 172 -9.28 12.21 -9.22
C LYS A 172 -9.77 11.87 -10.62
N THR A 173 -9.74 10.59 -10.97
CA THR A 173 -10.52 10.08 -12.08
C THR A 173 -11.75 9.47 -11.43
N ARG A 174 -12.85 10.21 -11.38
CA ARG A 174 -14.17 9.61 -11.10
C ARG A 174 -14.37 8.56 -12.18
N ILE A 175 -14.39 7.28 -11.80
CA ILE A 175 -14.98 6.24 -12.62
C ILE A 175 -16.43 6.18 -12.16
N ASP A 176 -17.32 6.87 -12.87
CA ASP A 176 -18.75 6.63 -12.71
C ASP A 176 -19.00 5.18 -13.17
N LYS A 177 -19.30 4.29 -12.22
CA LYS A 177 -19.91 2.99 -12.52
C LYS A 177 -21.39 3.22 -12.78
N ASN A 178 -21.72 3.69 -13.98
CA ASN A 178 -23.04 3.53 -14.58
C ASN A 178 -22.87 2.85 -15.93
N ASN A 179 -23.02 1.52 -15.93
CA ASN A 179 -23.58 0.72 -17.03
C ASN A 179 -23.95 -0.65 -16.48
#